data_AF-A0A930UT00-F1
#
_entry.id   AF-A0A930UT00-F1
#
_cell.length_a   1.000
_cell.length_b   1.000
_cell.length_c   1.000
_cell.angle_alpha   90.00
_cell.angle_beta   90.00
_cell.angle_gamma   90.00
#
_symmetry.space_group_name_H-M   'P 1'
#
loop_
_entity.id
_entity.type
_entity.pdbx_description
1 polymer ?
#
loop_
_entity_poly.entity_id
_entity_poly.type
_entity_poly.pdbx_seq_one_letter_code
_entity_poly.pdbx_strand_id
1 'polypeptide(L)'
;MFSVDIFDNHGQQYSIGNIKIGFKDQDENTSTYKKIQNLFTDNIFDSLPPIFFSIGQDVDFYVNLYKLPYDIKEKFLKKFK
;
A
#
# COMPACT_ATOMS: atom_id res chain seq x y z
N MET A 1 -8.99 5.22 4.79
CA MET A 1 -7.79 5.66 4.04
C MET A 1 -6.61 4.90 4.59
N PHE A 2 -5.58 4.63 3.79
CA PHE A 2 -4.35 4.00 4.25
C PHE A 2 -3.17 4.96 4.01
N SER A 3 -2.35 5.18 5.04
CA SER A 3 -1.10 5.95 4.92
C SER A 3 0.04 5.02 4.54
N VAL A 4 1.00 5.54 3.78
CA VAL A 4 2.19 4.81 3.34
C VAL A 4 3.43 5.52 3.86
N ASP A 5 4.12 4.83 4.77
CA ASP A 5 5.46 5.17 5.23
C ASP A 5 6.38 3.99 4.91
N ILE A 6 7.53 4.26 4.31
CA ILE A 6 8.53 3.25 3.95
C ILE A 6 9.79 3.47 4.79
N PHE A 7 10.35 2.39 5.30
CA PHE A 7 11.61 2.40 6.04
C PHE A 7 12.65 1.61 5.24
N ASP A 8 13.83 2.19 5.05
CA ASP A 8 14.95 1.46 4.44
C ASP A 8 15.78 0.70 5.49
N ASN A 9 16.82 0.02 5.03
CA ASN A 9 17.70 -0.80 5.87
C ASN A 9 18.54 0.03 6.87
N HIS A 10 18.60 1.35 6.70
CA HIS A 10 19.28 2.27 7.61
C HIS A 10 18.29 2.92 8.61
N GLY A 11 17.00 2.56 8.53
CA GLY A 11 15.95 3.14 9.36
C GLY A 11 15.49 4.52 8.88
N GLN A 12 15.89 4.97 7.69
CA GLN A 12 15.39 6.22 7.12
C GLN A 12 13.92 6.06 6.74
N GLN A 13 13.08 6.95 7.25
CA GLN A 13 11.67 7.01 6.90
C GLN A 13 11.47 7.86 5.64
N TYR A 14 10.61 7.37 4.75
CA TYR A 14 10.07 8.09 3.61
C TYR A 14 8.55 8.13 3.75
N SER A 15 8.00 9.31 4.05
CA SER A 15 6.55 9.50 4.06
C SER A 15 6.06 9.72 2.64
N ILE A 16 5.26 8.81 2.12
CA ILE A 16 4.85 8.81 0.71
C ILE A 16 3.53 9.56 0.55
N GLY A 17 2.57 9.30 1.43
CA GLY A 17 1.24 9.90 1.41
C GLY A 17 0.14 8.87 1.60
N ASN A 18 -1.02 9.13 1.01
CA ASN A 18 -2.20 8.28 1.19
C ASN A 18 -2.54 7.48 -0.06
N ILE A 19 -2.96 6.23 0.16
CA ILE A 19 -3.54 5.36 -0.86
C ILE A 19 -4.96 4.97 -0.48
N LYS A 20 -5.79 4.75 -1.49
CA LYS A 20 -7.00 3.93 -1.36
C LYS A 20 -6.67 2.52 -1.77
N ILE A 21 -7.19 1.57 -1.00
CA ILE A 21 -7.13 0.15 -1.33
C ILE A 21 -8.58 -0.31 -1.52
N GLY A 22 -8.84 -0.88 -2.70
CA GLY A 22 -10.12 -1.49 -3.05
C GLY A 22 -9.93 -2.99 -3.31
N PHE A 23 -11.03 -3.70 -3.47
CA PHE A 23 -11.01 -5.10 -3.90
C PHE A 23 -12.11 -5.41 -4.91
N LYS A 24 -11.91 -6.47 -5.69
CA LYS A 24 -12.89 -6.94 -6.67
C LYS A 24 -14.20 -7.32 -5.99
N ASP A 25 -15.32 -6.92 -6.59
CA ASP A 25 -16.67 -7.18 -6.10
C ASP A 25 -16.93 -6.60 -4.69
N GLN A 26 -16.32 -5.44 -4.41
CA GLN A 26 -16.52 -4.72 -3.14
C GLN A 26 -17.96 -4.20 -3.01
N ASP A 27 -18.58 -4.50 -1.87
CA ASP A 27 -19.87 -3.98 -1.44
C ASP A 27 -19.72 -2.90 -0.36
N GLU A 28 -20.83 -2.26 -0.01
CA GLU A 28 -20.87 -1.22 1.03
C GLU A 28 -20.83 -1.80 2.45
N ASN A 29 -21.05 -3.11 2.62
CA ASN A 29 -21.12 -3.77 3.92
C ASN A 29 -19.74 -4.20 4.43
N THR A 30 -18.78 -4.42 3.51
CA THR A 30 -17.46 -4.96 3.80
C THR A 30 -16.40 -3.89 3.67
N SER A 31 -15.91 -3.39 4.81
CA SER A 31 -14.79 -2.46 4.81
C SER A 31 -13.48 -3.14 4.38
N THR A 32 -12.69 -2.46 3.56
CA THR A 32 -11.39 -2.97 3.05
C THR A 32 -10.48 -3.45 4.19
N TYR A 33 -10.36 -2.67 5.27
CA TYR A 33 -9.46 -3.01 6.37
C TYR A 33 -9.86 -4.30 7.08
N LYS A 34 -11.16 -4.58 7.24
CA LYS A 34 -11.64 -5.84 7.83
C LYS A 34 -11.33 -7.03 6.92
N LYS A 35 -11.53 -6.87 5.61
CA LYS A 35 -11.22 -7.93 4.65
C LYS A 35 -9.72 -8.25 4.63
N ILE A 36 -8.86 -7.24 4.73
CA ILE A 36 -7.42 -7.41 4.89
C ILE A 36 -7.13 -8.17 6.20
N GLN A 37 -7.61 -7.70 7.35
CA GLN A 37 -7.39 -8.37 8.64
C GLN A 37 -7.81 -9.85 8.64
N ASN A 38 -8.93 -10.19 8.00
CA ASN A 38 -9.41 -11.57 7.91
C ASN A 38 -8.54 -12.45 7.02
N LEU A 39 -7.87 -11.89 6.01
CA LEU A 39 -7.00 -12.64 5.09
C LEU A 39 -5.57 -12.79 5.62
N PHE A 40 -5.13 -11.88 6.47
CA PHE A 40 -3.78 -11.86 7.03
C PHE A 40 -3.81 -12.19 8.52
N THR A 41 -4.08 -13.46 8.83
CA THR A 41 -4.26 -13.96 10.21
C THR A 41 -2.97 -13.98 11.04
N ASP A 42 -1.80 -14.02 10.39
CA ASP A 42 -0.51 -14.18 11.07
C ASP A 42 0.20 -12.84 11.35
N ASN A 43 -0.51 -11.70 11.26
CA ASN A 43 0.05 -10.34 11.33
C ASN A 43 1.17 -10.05 10.32
N ILE A 44 1.36 -10.91 9.31
CA ILE A 44 2.34 -10.72 8.24
C ILE A 44 1.58 -10.24 7.01
N PHE A 45 1.84 -9.00 6.60
CA PHE A 45 1.34 -8.41 5.37
C PHE A 45 2.52 -8.19 4.41
N ASP A 46 2.76 -9.13 3.50
CA ASP A 46 3.91 -9.03 2.59
C ASP A 46 3.59 -8.29 1.29
N SER A 47 2.38 -8.49 0.74
CA SER A 47 1.89 -7.87 -0.48
C SER A 47 0.36 -7.83 -0.52
N LEU A 48 -0.19 -6.97 -1.38
CA LEU A 48 -1.62 -6.97 -1.69
C LEU A 48 -1.99 -8.24 -2.46
N PRO A 49 -2.96 -9.04 -1.98
CA PRO A 49 -3.43 -10.21 -2.72
C PRO A 49 -4.06 -9.79 -4.05
N PRO A 50 -4.06 -10.65 -5.08
CA PRO A 50 -4.53 -10.29 -6.43
C PRO A 50 -5.99 -9.80 -6.53
N ILE A 51 -6.80 -10.02 -5.50
CA ILE A 51 -8.18 -9.52 -5.42
C ILE A 51 -8.24 -8.03 -5.06
N PHE A 52 -7.17 -7.47 -4.50
CA PHE A 52 -7.06 -6.06 -4.15
C PHE A 52 -6.30 -5.27 -5.21
N PHE A 53 -6.49 -3.96 -5.18
CA PHE A 53 -5.72 -2.99 -5.96
C PHE A 53 -5.52 -1.72 -5.12
N SER A 54 -4.49 -0.95 -5.43
CA SER A 54 -4.23 0.33 -4.75
C SER A 54 -4.13 1.51 -5.72
N ILE A 55 -4.47 2.70 -5.23
CA ILE A 55 -4.35 3.96 -6.00
C ILE A 55 -3.94 5.12 -5.10
N GLY A 56 -2.93 5.88 -5.56
CA GLY A 56 -2.50 7.13 -4.94
C GLY A 56 -3.64 8.16 -4.90
N GLN A 57 -3.73 8.93 -3.82
CA GLN A 57 -4.83 9.88 -3.64
C GLN A 57 -4.56 11.27 -4.22
N ASP A 58 -3.30 11.66 -4.34
CA ASP A 58 -2.91 13.01 -4.72
C ASP A 58 -1.61 13.00 -5.54
N VAL A 59 -1.29 14.16 -6.10
CA VAL A 59 -0.06 14.37 -6.87
C VAL A 59 1.18 14.14 -5.99
N ASP A 60 1.11 14.55 -4.73
CA ASP A 60 2.21 14.43 -3.77
C ASP A 60 2.63 12.98 -3.56
N PHE A 61 1.67 12.04 -3.51
CA PHE A 61 1.96 10.61 -3.48
C PHE A 61 2.88 10.18 -4.62
N TYR A 62 2.54 10.55 -5.85
CA TYR A 62 3.34 10.17 -7.02
C TYR A 62 4.70 10.86 -7.06
N VAL A 63 4.76 12.13 -6.65
CA VAL A 63 6.01 12.89 -6.54
C VAL A 63 6.94 12.25 -5.49
N ASN A 64 6.43 11.91 -4.32
CA ASN A 64 7.20 11.29 -3.24
C ASN A 64 7.63 9.87 -3.60
N LEU A 65 6.74 9.09 -4.23
CA LEU A 65 7.06 7.76 -4.73
C LEU A 65 8.18 7.81 -5.79
N TYR A 66 8.17 8.82 -6.67
CA TYR A 66 9.20 8.96 -7.70
C TYR A 66 10.57 9.36 -7.13
N LYS A 67 10.60 10.09 -6.01
CA LYS A 67 11.84 10.50 -5.31
C LYS A 67 12.54 9.35 -4.58
N LEU A 68 11.87 8.23 -4.37
CA LEU A 68 12.46 7.07 -3.70
C LEU A 68 13.64 6.49 -4.49
N PRO A 69 14.62 5.89 -3.80
CA PRO A 69 15.60 5.02 -4.43
C PRO A 69 14.92 3.97 -5.32
N TYR A 70 15.52 3.71 -6.48
CA TYR A 70 14.91 2.89 -7.53
C TYR A 70 14.51 1.49 -7.02
N ASP A 71 15.37 0.84 -6.25
CA ASP A 71 15.14 -0.49 -5.71
C ASP A 71 13.99 -0.52 -4.69
N ILE A 72 13.86 0.51 -3.85
CA ILE A 72 12.77 0.65 -2.87
C ILE A 72 11.45 0.87 -3.61
N LYS A 73 11.43 1.80 -4.56
CA LYS A 73 10.26 2.10 -5.40
C LYS A 73 9.76 0.85 -6.14
N GLU A 74 10.66 0.12 -6.78
CA GLU A 74 10.32 -1.10 -7.54
C GLU A 74 9.74 -2.19 -6.62
N LYS A 75 10.33 -2.39 -5.44
CA LYS A 75 9.79 -3.34 -4.45
C LYS A 75 8.39 -2.94 -4.01
N PHE A 76 8.15 -1.67 -3.73
CA PHE A 76 6.84 -1.17 -3.35
C PHE A 76 5.81 -1.38 -4.46
N LEU A 77 6.11 -0.96 -5.70
CA LEU A 77 5.21 -1.09 -6.85
C LEU A 77 4.85 -2.55 -7.17
N LYS A 78 5.76 -3.50 -6.96
CA LYS A 78 5.48 -4.93 -7.14
C LYS A 78 4.55 -5.50 -6.07
N LYS A 79 4.63 -4.99 -4.84
CA LYS A 79 3.83 -5.46 -3.70
C LYS A 79 2.45 -4.79 -3.61
N PHE A 80 2.29 -3.60 -4.20
CA PHE A 80 1.07 -2.78 -4.08
C PHE A 80 0.39 -2.47 -5.43
N LYS A 81 0.49 -3.39 -6.38
CA LYS A 81 -0.13 -3.25 -7.70
C LYS A 81 -1.66 -3.26 -7.65
#